data_AF-A0A2V6TZA4-F1
#
_entry.id   AF-A0A2V6TZA4-F1
#
_cell.length_a   1.000
_cell.length_b   1.000
_cell.length_c   1.000
_cell.angle_alpha   90.00
_cell.angle_beta   90.00
_cell.angle_gamma   90.00
#
_symmetry.space_group_name_H-M   'P 1'
#
loop_
_entity.id
_entity.type
_entity.pdbx_description
1 polymer ?
#
loop_
_entity_poly.entity_id
_entity_poly.type
_entity_poly.pdbx_seq_one_letter_code
_entity_poly.pdbx_strand_id
1 'polypeptide(L)'
;MLLLLTGCRAAPRGITIVASVPCLPPGVSGDFFGWPVVGFQPILLHHEDGEDVDARIVRYQRGRDAVAVVWVGADLVAVDPSPDTPAPDWVDDSLVVDDELTLRARPEAPCQWRRHKSAA
;
A
#
# COMPACT_ATOMS: atom_id res chain seq x y z
N MET A 1 -8.18 61.31 -2.80
CA MET A 1 -7.94 60.28 -1.78
C MET A 1 -8.66 59.02 -2.21
N LEU A 2 -7.94 58.08 -2.84
CA LEU A 2 -8.48 56.80 -3.30
C LEU A 2 -7.80 55.69 -2.49
N LEU A 3 -8.57 54.98 -1.66
CA LEU A 3 -8.13 53.80 -0.93
C LEU A 3 -8.31 52.58 -1.85
N LEU A 4 -7.21 52.02 -2.34
CA LEU A 4 -7.22 50.74 -3.05
C LEU A 4 -7.02 49.62 -2.02
N LEU A 5 -8.10 48.93 -1.70
CA LEU A 5 -8.10 47.72 -0.87
C LEU A 5 -7.50 46.56 -1.67
N THR A 6 -6.26 46.18 -1.34
CA THR A 6 -5.67 44.92 -1.82
C THR A 6 -6.32 43.76 -1.08
N GLY A 7 -7.29 43.11 -1.73
CA GLY A 7 -7.88 41.87 -1.25
C GLY A 7 -6.88 40.72 -1.39
N CYS A 8 -6.47 40.14 -0.25
CA CYS A 8 -5.80 38.85 -0.18
C CYS A 8 -6.70 37.78 -0.82
N ARG A 9 -6.34 37.30 -2.00
CA ARG A 9 -6.94 36.09 -2.56
C ARG A 9 -6.32 34.91 -1.83
N ALA A 10 -7.01 34.42 -0.79
CA ALA A 10 -6.71 33.11 -0.24
C ALA A 10 -6.87 32.10 -1.38
N ALA A 11 -5.75 31.52 -1.82
CA ALA A 11 -5.77 30.44 -2.79
C ALA A 11 -6.67 29.32 -2.24
N PRO A 12 -7.61 28.78 -3.03
CA PRO A 12 -8.37 27.62 -2.59
C PRO A 12 -7.35 26.52 -2.31
N ARG A 13 -7.42 25.95 -1.11
CA ARG A 13 -6.68 24.73 -0.74
C ARG A 13 -6.96 23.72 -1.85
N GLY A 14 -5.93 23.44 -2.66
CA GLY A 14 -6.01 22.47 -3.72
C GLY A 14 -6.52 21.17 -3.13
N ILE A 15 -7.66 20.70 -3.62
CA ILE A 15 -8.16 19.36 -3.34
C ILE A 15 -7.12 18.45 -3.98
N THR A 16 -6.26 17.85 -3.16
CA THR A 16 -5.33 16.82 -3.62
C THR A 16 -6.19 15.70 -4.20
N ILE A 17 -6.03 15.46 -5.49
CA ILE A 17 -6.70 14.36 -6.20
C ILE A 17 -6.19 13.08 -5.54
N VAL A 18 -7.07 12.39 -4.83
CA VAL A 18 -6.81 11.05 -4.31
C VAL A 18 -6.78 10.16 -5.55
N ALA A 19 -5.56 9.84 -6.03
CA ALA A 19 -5.35 8.76 -6.97
C ALA A 19 -6.12 7.54 -6.45
N SER A 20 -6.86 6.85 -7.32
CA SER A 20 -7.64 5.67 -7.00
C SER A 20 -6.88 4.80 -6.01
N VAL A 21 -7.29 4.83 -4.74
CA VAL A 21 -6.58 4.10 -3.68
C VAL A 21 -6.79 2.62 -4.00
N PRO A 22 -5.73 1.80 -4.03
CA PRO A 22 -5.94 0.36 -4.13
C PRO A 22 -6.85 -0.09 -3.00
N CYS A 23 -7.57 -1.17 -3.21
CA CYS A 23 -8.35 -1.73 -2.11
C CYS A 23 -7.43 -2.05 -0.92
N LEU A 24 -7.96 -1.93 0.30
CA LEU A 24 -7.18 -2.13 1.52
C LEU A 24 -7.79 -3.21 2.39
N PRO A 25 -6.98 -3.88 3.23
CA PRO A 25 -7.50 -4.86 4.17
C PRO A 25 -8.46 -4.21 5.18
N PRO A 26 -9.43 -4.98 5.71
CA PRO A 26 -10.35 -4.48 6.72
C PRO A 26 -9.62 -3.86 7.93
N GLY A 27 -10.00 -2.64 8.29
CA GLY A 27 -9.44 -1.91 9.44
C GLY A 27 -8.11 -1.20 9.17
N VAL A 28 -7.54 -1.31 7.96
CA VAL A 28 -6.36 -0.55 7.55
C VAL A 28 -6.81 0.76 6.89
N SER A 29 -6.36 1.91 7.42
CA SER A 29 -6.63 3.22 6.81
C SER A 29 -5.65 3.49 5.67
N GLY A 30 -6.13 4.07 4.55
CA GLY A 30 -5.26 4.51 3.44
C GLY A 30 -4.43 5.76 3.74
N ASP A 31 -4.59 6.38 4.92
CA ASP A 31 -3.83 7.57 5.29
C ASP A 31 -2.31 7.35 5.29
N PHE A 32 -1.84 6.11 5.46
CA PHE A 32 -0.41 5.80 5.45
C PHE A 32 0.26 6.06 4.11
N PHE A 33 -0.49 6.07 2.99
CA PHE A 33 0.08 6.46 1.69
C PHE A 33 0.57 7.91 1.66
N GLY A 34 0.09 8.76 2.57
CA GLY A 34 0.58 10.12 2.77
C GLY A 34 1.74 10.25 3.76
N TRP A 35 2.20 9.15 4.38
CA TRP A 35 3.30 9.20 5.33
C TRP A 35 4.66 9.16 4.60
N PRO A 36 5.74 9.64 5.24
CA PRO A 36 7.09 9.47 4.72
C PRO A 36 7.45 7.99 4.48
N VAL A 37 8.05 7.71 3.33
CA VAL A 37 8.71 6.44 3.06
C VAL A 37 10.07 6.45 3.75
N VAL A 38 10.30 5.50 4.66
CA VAL A 38 11.53 5.37 5.45
C VAL A 38 12.33 4.11 5.12
N GLY A 39 11.74 3.19 4.34
CA GLY A 39 12.37 1.97 3.90
C GLY A 39 11.85 1.57 2.53
N PHE A 40 12.75 1.07 1.70
CA PHE A 40 12.47 0.59 0.37
C PHE A 40 13.41 -0.57 0.06
N GLN A 41 12.85 -1.75 -0.20
CA GLN A 41 13.61 -2.94 -0.52
C GLN A 41 13.05 -3.61 -1.78
N PRO A 42 13.81 -3.69 -2.88
CA PRO A 42 13.42 -4.49 -4.02
C PRO A 42 13.48 -5.98 -3.64
N ILE A 43 12.48 -6.73 -4.09
CA ILE A 43 12.39 -8.18 -3.93
C ILE A 43 11.90 -8.79 -5.25
N LEU A 44 12.02 -10.11 -5.37
CA LEU A 44 11.43 -10.88 -6.47
C LEU A 44 10.33 -11.75 -5.89
N LEU A 45 9.20 -11.82 -6.58
CA LEU A 45 8.14 -12.78 -6.31
C LEU A 45 8.03 -13.75 -7.48
N HIS A 46 7.75 -15.00 -7.18
CA HIS A 46 7.54 -15.99 -8.23
C HIS A 46 6.19 -15.74 -8.90
N HIS A 47 6.09 -15.95 -10.21
CA HIS A 47 4.84 -15.86 -10.95
C HIS A 47 4.41 -17.25 -11.43
N GLU A 48 3.10 -17.51 -11.48
CA GLU A 48 2.56 -18.80 -11.92
C GLU A 48 3.03 -19.21 -13.33
N ASP A 49 3.32 -18.25 -14.22
CA ASP A 49 3.85 -18.54 -15.56
C ASP A 49 5.34 -18.97 -15.56
N GLY A 50 5.99 -19.00 -14.39
CA GLY A 50 7.34 -19.52 -14.18
C GLY A 50 8.47 -18.48 -14.24
N GLU A 51 8.14 -17.21 -14.44
CA GLU A 51 9.10 -16.10 -14.37
C GLU A 51 9.02 -15.39 -13.01
N ASP A 52 10.12 -14.77 -12.58
CA ASP A 52 10.09 -13.91 -11.40
C ASP A 52 9.68 -12.48 -11.79
N VAL A 53 8.90 -11.84 -10.92
CA VAL A 53 8.40 -10.47 -11.13
C VAL A 53 9.00 -9.53 -10.08
N ASP A 54 9.39 -8.35 -10.54
CA ASP A 54 9.87 -7.27 -9.68
C ASP A 54 8.78 -6.80 -8.72
N ALA A 55 9.07 -6.89 -7.43
CA ALA A 55 8.22 -6.40 -6.36
C ALA A 55 9.03 -5.53 -5.39
N ARG A 56 8.33 -4.79 -4.53
CA ARG A 56 8.95 -3.80 -3.65
C ARG A 56 8.29 -3.81 -2.29
N ILE A 57 9.09 -4.04 -1.26
CA ILE A 57 8.67 -3.75 0.12
C ILE A 57 8.88 -2.27 0.36
N VAL A 58 7.82 -1.57 0.75
CA VAL A 58 7.86 -0.14 1.09
C VAL A 58 7.39 0.04 2.52
N ARG A 59 8.19 0.74 3.32
CA ARG A 59 7.86 1.06 4.71
C ARG A 59 7.49 2.53 4.84
N TYR A 60 6.27 2.78 5.25
CA TYR A 60 5.73 4.10 5.60
C TYR A 60 5.81 4.29 7.11
N GLN A 61 6.23 5.46 7.57
CA GLN A 61 6.33 5.71 9.01
C GLN A 61 6.01 7.15 9.38
N ARG A 62 5.25 7.33 10.45
CA ARG A 62 4.94 8.63 11.05
C ARG A 62 4.99 8.52 12.57
N GLY A 63 5.98 9.18 13.17
CA GLY A 63 6.21 9.08 14.61
C GLY A 63 6.55 7.64 15.00
N ARG A 64 5.68 7.02 15.82
CA ARG A 64 5.82 5.63 16.27
C ARG A 64 4.99 4.64 15.45
N ASP A 65 4.14 5.13 14.55
CA ASP A 65 3.30 4.28 13.71
C ASP A 65 4.05 3.94 12.42
N ALA A 66 4.00 2.68 12.02
CA ALA A 66 4.60 2.20 10.78
C ALA A 66 3.64 1.25 10.07
N VAL A 67 3.69 1.25 8.74
CA VAL A 67 3.01 0.28 7.87
C VAL A 67 4.03 -0.18 6.84
N ALA A 68 4.15 -1.48 6.64
CA ALA A 68 4.92 -2.05 5.54
C ALA A 68 3.98 -2.65 4.51
N VAL A 69 4.29 -2.47 3.23
CA VAL A 69 3.49 -3.03 2.14
C VAL A 69 4.36 -3.64 1.07
N VAL A 70 3.81 -4.58 0.33
CA VAL A 70 4.41 -5.17 -0.87
C VAL A 70 3.66 -4.68 -2.10
N TRP A 71 4.40 -4.05 -3.01
CA TRP A 71 3.89 -3.60 -4.31
C TRP A 71 4.43 -4.45 -5.45
N VAL A 72 3.55 -4.77 -6.40
CA VAL A 72 3.90 -5.29 -7.73
C VAL A 72 3.30 -4.35 -8.76
N GLY A 73 4.15 -3.62 -9.50
CA GLY A 73 3.66 -2.55 -10.37
C GLY A 73 2.85 -1.51 -9.60
N ALA A 74 1.53 -1.46 -9.84
CA ALA A 74 0.57 -0.59 -9.15
C ALA A 74 -0.35 -1.35 -8.18
N ASP A 75 -0.19 -2.66 -8.06
CA ASP A 75 -1.04 -3.54 -7.26
C ASP A 75 -0.43 -3.78 -5.88
N LEU A 76 -1.28 -3.73 -4.86
CA LEU A 76 -0.92 -3.92 -3.46
C LEU A 76 -1.12 -5.39 -3.09
N VAL A 77 -0.03 -6.14 -2.95
CA VAL A 77 -0.09 -7.60 -2.76
C VAL A 77 -0.16 -7.97 -1.28
N ALA A 78 0.57 -7.25 -0.43
CA ALA A 78 0.56 -7.49 1.01
C ALA A 78 0.64 -6.19 1.81
N VAL A 79 0.06 -6.21 3.01
CA VAL A 79 0.02 -5.08 3.95
C VAL A 79 0.22 -5.58 5.37
N ASP A 80 1.32 -5.17 5.98
CA ASP A 80 1.56 -5.30 7.42
C ASP A 80 1.25 -3.97 8.11
N PRO A 81 0.13 -3.86 8.85
CA PRO A 81 -0.25 -2.63 9.54
C PRO A 81 0.57 -2.37 10.82
N SER A 82 1.37 -3.35 11.27
CA SER A 82 2.13 -3.29 12.52
C SER A 82 3.48 -4.01 12.38
N PRO A 83 4.37 -3.58 11.47
CA PRO A 83 5.58 -4.31 11.06
C PRO A 83 6.66 -4.45 12.13
N ASP A 84 6.47 -3.81 13.28
CA ASP A 84 7.35 -3.92 14.45
C ASP A 84 6.78 -4.88 15.52
N THR A 85 5.72 -5.62 15.18
CA THR A 85 5.04 -6.58 16.05
C THR A 85 4.95 -7.93 15.36
N PRO A 86 4.77 -9.05 16.10
CA PRO A 86 4.57 -10.36 15.49
C PRO A 86 3.16 -10.57 14.92
N ALA A 87 2.36 -9.51 14.75
CA ALA A 87 1.03 -9.64 14.18
C ALA A 87 1.12 -10.11 12.73
N PRO A 88 0.27 -11.05 12.28
CA PRO A 88 0.28 -11.50 10.89
C PRO A 88 -0.07 -10.33 9.96
N ASP A 89 0.63 -10.24 8.84
CA ASP A 89 0.30 -9.35 7.76
C ASP A 89 -0.97 -9.80 7.01
N TRP A 90 -1.43 -8.94 6.12
CA TRP A 90 -2.50 -9.24 5.18
C TRP A 90 -1.92 -9.52 3.80
N VAL A 91 -2.51 -10.47 3.09
CA VAL A 91 -2.17 -10.78 1.70
C VAL A 91 -3.45 -10.73 0.87
N ASP A 92 -3.38 -10.18 -0.35
CA ASP A 92 -4.47 -10.18 -1.31
C ASP A 92 -4.50 -11.52 -2.06
N ASP A 93 -5.41 -12.39 -1.63
CA ASP A 93 -5.62 -13.73 -2.17
C ASP A 93 -6.09 -13.73 -3.63
N SER A 94 -6.63 -12.59 -4.08
CA SER A 94 -6.96 -12.44 -5.49
C SER A 94 -5.73 -12.36 -6.38
N LEU A 95 -4.56 -12.01 -5.82
CA LEU A 95 -3.30 -11.81 -6.52
C LEU A 95 -2.25 -12.90 -6.24
N VAL A 96 -2.39 -13.67 -5.16
CA VAL A 96 -1.46 -14.74 -4.79
C VAL A 96 -2.15 -16.10 -4.78
N VAL A 97 -1.39 -17.17 -5.05
CA VAL A 97 -1.86 -18.55 -4.83
C VAL A 97 -1.80 -18.92 -3.34
N ASP A 98 -2.30 -20.11 -3.00
CA ASP A 98 -2.43 -20.59 -1.62
C ASP A 98 -1.11 -20.59 -0.80
N ASP A 99 0.04 -20.63 -1.47
CA ASP A 99 1.38 -20.59 -0.85
C ASP A 99 1.80 -19.19 -0.34
N GLU A 100 0.99 -18.15 -0.60
CA GLU A 100 1.21 -16.74 -0.22
C GLU A 100 2.45 -16.07 -0.83
N LEU A 101 3.23 -16.78 -1.65
CA LEU A 101 4.54 -16.34 -2.16
C LEU A 101 4.59 -16.29 -3.69
N THR A 102 3.68 -16.99 -4.36
CA THR A 102 3.57 -17.01 -5.82
C THR A 102 2.40 -16.12 -6.27
N LEU A 103 2.70 -15.18 -7.17
CA LEU A 103 1.73 -14.31 -7.83
C LEU A 103 0.97 -15.06 -8.91
N ARG A 104 -0.34 -14.82 -8.96
CA ARG A 104 -1.21 -15.37 -9.99
C ARG A 104 -0.96 -14.70 -11.34
N ALA A 105 -1.10 -15.49 -12.42
CA ALA A 105 -1.03 -14.94 -13.77
C ALA A 105 -2.19 -13.99 -14.11
N ARG A 106 -3.33 -14.16 -13.43
CA ARG A 106 -4.50 -13.28 -13.52
C ARG A 106 -5.17 -13.16 -12.16
N PRO A 107 -5.65 -11.95 -11.79
CA PRO A 107 -6.43 -11.80 -10.57
C PRO A 107 -7.72 -12.63 -10.61
N GLU A 108 -8.04 -13.34 -9.53
CA GLU A 108 -9.29 -14.12 -9.42
C GLU A 108 -10.50 -13.25 -9.07
N ALA A 109 -10.27 -12.11 -8.42
CA ALA A 109 -11.26 -11.15 -7.99
C ALA A 109 -10.66 -9.73 -7.96
N PRO A 110 -11.47 -8.67 -7.81
CA PRO A 110 -10.94 -7.31 -7.72
C PRO A 110 -10.09 -7.04 -6.47
N CYS A 111 -10.39 -7.73 -5.36
CA CYS A 111 -9.70 -7.57 -4.07
C CYS A 111 -10.20 -8.58 -3.04
N GLN A 112 -9.32 -9.41 -2.46
CA GLN A 112 -9.69 -10.35 -1.41
C GLN A 112 -8.59 -10.49 -0.35
N TRP A 113 -8.71 -9.71 0.72
CA TRP A 113 -7.72 -9.74 1.81
C TRP A 113 -7.96 -10.88 2.79
N ARG A 114 -6.88 -11.59 3.11
CA ARG A 114 -6.83 -12.56 4.21
C ARG A 114 -5.59 -12.33 5.06
N ARG A 115 -5.64 -12.76 6.32
CA ARG A 115 -4.46 -12.79 7.17
C ARG A 115 -3.52 -13.88 6.68
N HIS A 116 -2.23 -13.56 6.63
CA HIS A 116 -1.19 -14.55 6.41
C HIS A 116 -1.25 -15.59 7.53
N LYS A 117 -1.11 -16.86 7.17
CA LYS A 117 -1.02 -17.92 8.17
C LYS A 117 0.38 -17.83 8.77
N SER A 118 0.51 -17.19 9.94
CA SER A 118 1.79 -17.16 10.66
C SER A 118 2.43 -18.55 10.63
N ALA A 119 3.71 -18.64 10.24
CA ALA A 119 4.48 -19.85 10.42
C ALA A 119 4.47 -20.20 11.91
N ALA A 120 3.73 -21.26 12.26
CA ALA A 120 3.68 -21.83 13.60
C ALA A 120 5.00 -22.53 13.94
#